data_AF-A0A950GUL9-F1
#
_entry.id   AF-A0A950GUL9-F1
#
_cell.length_a   1.000
_cell.length_b   1.000
_cell.length_c   1.000
_cell.angle_alpha   90.00
_cell.angle_beta   90.00
_cell.angle_gamma   90.00
#
_symmetry.space_group_name_H-M   'P 1'
#
loop_
_entity.id
_entity.type
_entity.pdbx_description
1 polymer ?
#
loop_
_entity_poly.entity_id
_entity_poly.type
_entity_poly.pdbx_seq_one_letter_code
_entity_poly.pdbx_strand_id
1 'polypeptide(L)'
;MTPRHLTAVIAIAAGLAAMPARADKISNPSATFEGLDKITGRIISFDVAVGETVQFGSLQLTPRVCYSRPPTEAANSTAFIEVNEVTFSNEYRRIFTGWMFASSPGLHAIEHPIYDIWLTDCKGGKDVIVEAKEEEAPVEPELKGSLNKPTPSKDKSILAPALANNGRIAPPPELGVPVQAPVARPTRSFFSIFGGGGGGGAPGAPLAIEPREGNSGR
;
A
#
# COMPACT_ATOMS: atom_id res chain seq x y z
N MET A 1 -9.87 -62.11 23.17
CA MET A 1 -9.44 -60.93 22.39
C MET A 1 -9.44 -59.74 23.34
N THR A 2 -8.25 -59.26 23.69
CA THR A 2 -7.98 -58.43 24.87
C THR A 2 -8.07 -56.92 24.55
N PRO A 3 -8.81 -56.13 25.35
CA PRO A 3 -9.02 -54.69 25.13
C PRO A 3 -7.76 -53.82 25.31
N ARG A 4 -6.62 -54.42 25.69
CA ARG A 4 -5.33 -53.74 25.90
C ARG A 4 -4.61 -53.38 24.59
N HIS A 5 -4.97 -54.00 23.47
CA HIS A 5 -4.37 -53.67 22.16
C HIS A 5 -5.08 -52.51 21.46
N LEU A 6 -6.34 -52.24 21.81
CA LEU A 6 -7.13 -51.17 21.18
C LEU A 6 -6.64 -49.76 21.61
N THR A 7 -6.23 -49.60 22.87
CA THR A 7 -5.72 -48.33 23.41
C THR A 7 -4.32 -47.98 22.91
N ALA A 8 -3.47 -48.98 22.66
CA ALA A 8 -2.12 -48.76 22.13
C ALA A 8 -2.13 -48.27 20.67
N VAL A 9 -3.09 -48.74 19.85
CA VAL A 9 -3.20 -48.32 18.44
C VAL A 9 -3.72 -46.88 18.32
N ILE A 10 -4.64 -46.46 19.21
CA ILE A 10 -5.18 -45.08 19.22
C ILE A 10 -4.10 -44.07 19.65
N ALA A 11 -3.21 -44.42 20.58
CA ALA A 11 -2.13 -43.54 21.02
C ALA A 11 -1.06 -43.31 19.94
N ILE A 12 -0.79 -44.30 19.08
CA ILE A 12 0.16 -44.18 17.97
C ILE A 12 -0.44 -43.36 16.80
N ALA A 13 -1.75 -43.49 16.54
CA ALA A 13 -2.43 -42.72 15.50
C ALA A 13 -2.48 -41.20 15.80
N ALA A 14 -2.55 -40.81 17.08
CA ALA A 14 -2.56 -39.41 17.48
C ALA A 14 -1.19 -38.70 17.32
N GLY A 15 -0.08 -39.45 17.30
CA GLY A 15 1.27 -38.89 17.17
C GLY A 15 1.66 -38.44 15.76
N LEU A 16 1.01 -38.96 14.71
CA LEU A 16 1.35 -38.63 13.31
C LEU A 16 0.67 -37.35 12.79
N ALA A 17 -0.31 -36.79 13.51
CA ALA A 17 -1.07 -35.63 13.03
C ALA A 17 -0.42 -34.26 13.32
N ALA A 18 0.73 -34.22 13.99
CA ALA A 18 1.37 -32.99 14.46
C ALA A 18 2.59 -32.54 13.63
N MET A 19 2.59 -32.79 12.30
CA MET A 19 3.63 -32.23 11.44
C MET A 19 3.36 -30.73 11.19
N PRO A 20 4.34 -29.85 11.44
CA PRO A 20 4.20 -28.43 11.14
C PRO A 20 4.11 -28.23 9.61
N ALA A 21 3.08 -27.53 9.16
CA ALA A 21 3.02 -27.04 7.78
C ALA A 21 4.07 -25.93 7.60
N ARG A 22 4.97 -26.09 6.64
CA ARG A 22 5.85 -25.00 6.18
C ARG A 22 5.12 -24.23 5.10
N ALA A 23 5.13 -22.90 5.19
CA ALA A 23 4.60 -22.00 4.18
C ALA A 23 5.70 -21.01 3.83
N ASP A 24 6.64 -21.45 3.00
CA ASP A 24 7.79 -20.64 2.61
C ASP A 24 7.35 -19.56 1.61
N LYS A 25 7.71 -18.30 1.85
CA LYS A 25 7.41 -17.17 0.95
C LYS A 25 8.69 -16.62 0.37
N ILE A 26 8.70 -16.31 -0.92
CA ILE A 26 9.85 -15.72 -1.62
C ILE A 26 9.58 -14.23 -1.82
N SER A 27 10.47 -13.36 -1.36
CA SER A 27 10.38 -11.93 -1.62
C SER A 27 10.88 -11.59 -3.01
N ASN A 28 10.09 -10.81 -3.75
CA ASN A 28 10.38 -10.42 -5.12
C ASN A 28 10.54 -8.91 -5.24
N PRO A 29 11.54 -8.41 -5.98
CA PRO A 29 11.75 -6.99 -6.21
C PRO A 29 10.76 -6.37 -7.20
N SER A 30 10.04 -7.17 -8.00
CA SER A 30 9.11 -6.66 -9.01
C SER A 30 7.76 -7.38 -8.94
N ALA A 31 6.70 -6.61 -9.19
CA ALA A 31 5.31 -7.03 -9.25
C ALA A 31 4.76 -6.78 -10.66
N THR A 32 4.17 -7.82 -11.27
CA THR A 32 3.50 -7.74 -12.57
C THR A 32 2.01 -7.55 -12.35
N PHE A 33 1.47 -6.46 -12.91
CA PHE A 33 0.04 -6.17 -12.89
C PHE A 33 -0.55 -6.23 -14.29
N GLU A 34 -1.85 -6.47 -14.35
CA GLU A 34 -2.66 -6.24 -15.53
C GLU A 34 -3.71 -5.17 -15.24
N GLY A 35 -3.84 -4.23 -16.17
CA GLY A 35 -4.80 -3.14 -16.12
C GLY A 35 -5.76 -3.22 -17.30
N LEU A 36 -7.06 -3.32 -17.03
CA LEU A 36 -8.14 -3.19 -18.00
C LEU A 36 -8.65 -1.75 -18.00
N ASP A 37 -8.69 -1.14 -19.18
CA ASP A 37 -9.47 0.07 -19.41
C ASP A 37 -10.90 -0.32 -19.85
N LYS A 38 -11.89 -0.04 -19.01
CA LYS A 38 -13.31 -0.35 -19.27
C LYS A 38 -13.91 0.45 -20.42
N ILE A 39 -13.33 1.59 -20.78
CA ILE A 39 -13.79 2.45 -21.88
C ILE A 39 -13.30 1.92 -23.21
N THR A 40 -12.01 1.55 -23.29
CA THR A 40 -11.41 1.05 -24.53
C THR A 40 -11.45 -0.47 -24.68
N GLY A 41 -11.72 -1.20 -23.59
CA GLY A 41 -11.70 -2.66 -23.55
C GLY A 41 -10.29 -3.27 -23.65
N ARG A 42 -9.23 -2.45 -23.54
CA ARG A 42 -7.84 -2.92 -23.68
C ARG A 42 -7.28 -3.34 -22.33
N ILE A 43 -6.65 -4.52 -22.29
CA ILE A 43 -5.84 -4.98 -21.17
C ILE A 43 -4.37 -4.72 -21.51
N ILE A 44 -3.62 -4.17 -20.56
CA ILE A 44 -2.17 -4.05 -20.65
C ILE A 44 -1.52 -4.74 -19.47
N SER A 45 -0.35 -5.34 -19.68
CA SER A 45 0.50 -5.88 -18.62
C SER A 45 1.69 -4.96 -18.42
N PHE A 46 2.01 -4.67 -17.17
CA PHE A 46 3.15 -3.84 -16.80
C PHE A 46 3.81 -4.34 -15.52
N ASP A 47 5.14 -4.25 -15.51
CA ASP A 47 5.97 -4.63 -14.36
C ASP A 47 6.32 -3.36 -13.56
N VAL A 48 6.24 -3.47 -12.23
CA VAL A 48 6.49 -2.36 -11.30
C VAL A 48 7.45 -2.82 -10.23
N ALA A 49 8.55 -2.10 -10.04
CA ALA A 49 9.47 -2.40 -8.96
C ALA A 49 8.82 -2.08 -7.60
N VAL A 50 9.12 -2.90 -6.60
CA VAL A 50 8.66 -2.69 -5.23
C VAL A 50 9.23 -1.38 -4.69
N GLY A 51 8.34 -0.53 -4.20
CA GLY A 51 8.65 0.82 -3.70
C GLY A 51 8.57 1.92 -4.75
N GLU A 52 8.44 1.59 -6.04
CA GLU A 52 8.26 2.56 -7.11
C GLU A 52 6.79 2.84 -7.39
N THR A 53 6.50 4.03 -7.90
CA THR A 53 5.15 4.43 -8.31
C THR A 53 5.05 4.45 -9.84
N VAL A 54 4.12 3.67 -10.38
CA VAL A 54 3.78 3.71 -11.81
C VAL A 54 2.41 4.37 -12.00
N GLN A 55 2.19 4.97 -13.17
CA GLN A 55 0.90 5.54 -13.54
C GLN A 55 0.20 4.71 -14.61
N PHE A 56 -1.05 4.35 -14.35
CA PHE A 56 -1.97 3.73 -15.29
C PHE A 56 -3.24 4.58 -15.40
N GLY A 57 -3.37 5.33 -16.49
CA GLY A 57 -4.47 6.28 -16.67
C GLY A 57 -4.46 7.36 -15.58
N SER A 58 -5.56 7.47 -14.85
CA SER A 58 -5.68 8.37 -13.68
C SER A 58 -5.23 7.74 -12.36
N LEU A 59 -4.78 6.48 -12.36
CA LEU A 59 -4.36 5.77 -11.15
C LEU A 59 -2.84 5.72 -11.04
N GLN A 60 -2.34 5.91 -9.83
CA GLN A 60 -0.95 5.70 -9.46
C GLN A 60 -0.84 4.53 -8.50
N LEU A 61 -0.04 3.55 -8.87
CA LEU A 61 0.13 2.29 -8.14
C LEU A 61 1.51 2.24 -7.53
N THR A 62 1.58 1.83 -6.26
CA THR A 62 2.83 1.66 -5.54
C THR A 62 2.81 0.33 -4.79
N PRO A 63 3.40 -0.75 -5.36
CA PRO A 63 3.57 -1.99 -4.63
C PRO A 63 4.61 -1.81 -3.53
N ARG A 64 4.28 -2.18 -2.30
CA ARG A 64 5.20 -2.10 -1.15
C ARG A 64 5.89 -3.43 -0.88
N VAL A 65 5.22 -4.53 -1.24
CA VAL A 65 5.70 -5.89 -1.03
C VAL A 65 5.16 -6.78 -2.14
N CYS A 66 5.95 -7.74 -2.62
CA CYS A 66 5.52 -8.79 -3.54
C CYS A 66 6.11 -10.14 -3.09
N TYR A 67 5.26 -11.11 -2.78
CA TYR A 67 5.64 -12.46 -2.40
C TYR A 67 5.18 -13.49 -3.42
N SER A 68 6.03 -14.45 -3.73
CA SER A 68 5.68 -15.65 -4.51
C SER A 68 5.91 -16.91 -3.67
N ARG A 69 5.34 -18.02 -4.10
CA ARG A 69 5.58 -19.34 -3.49
C ARG A 69 6.66 -20.12 -4.23
N PRO A 70 7.39 -21.01 -3.53
CA PRO A 70 8.33 -21.91 -4.18
C PRO A 70 7.59 -22.86 -5.15
N PRO A 71 8.30 -23.39 -6.17
CA PRO A 71 7.71 -24.27 -7.17
C PRO A 71 7.24 -25.63 -6.63
N THR A 72 7.56 -25.95 -5.37
CA THR A 72 7.10 -27.17 -4.68
C THR A 72 5.64 -27.07 -4.22
N GLU A 73 5.08 -25.85 -4.17
CA GLU A 73 3.70 -25.58 -3.79
C GLU A 73 2.89 -25.03 -4.98
N ALA A 74 1.58 -24.88 -4.81
CA ALA A 74 0.74 -24.23 -5.81
C ALA A 74 1.19 -22.78 -6.02
N ALA A 75 1.42 -22.41 -7.29
CA ALA A 75 1.80 -21.06 -7.68
C ALA A 75 0.76 -20.06 -7.19
N ASN A 76 1.17 -19.22 -6.25
CA ASN A 76 0.34 -18.14 -5.70
C ASN A 76 1.26 -16.97 -5.41
N SER A 77 0.95 -15.84 -6.01
CA SER A 77 1.66 -14.58 -5.79
C SER A 77 0.73 -13.62 -5.06
N THR A 78 1.26 -12.88 -4.08
CA THR A 78 0.50 -11.88 -3.33
C THR A 78 1.32 -10.60 -3.18
N ALA A 79 0.66 -9.46 -3.27
CA ALA A 79 1.32 -8.16 -3.16
C ALA A 79 0.52 -7.23 -2.28
N PHE A 80 1.20 -6.46 -1.43
CA PHE A 80 0.57 -5.35 -0.73
C PHE A 80 0.79 -4.08 -1.53
N ILE A 81 -0.29 -3.41 -1.90
CA ILE A 81 -0.20 -2.24 -2.77
C ILE A 81 -1.02 -1.06 -2.25
N GLU A 82 -0.54 0.13 -2.60
CA GLU A 82 -1.21 1.40 -2.34
C GLU A 82 -1.55 2.04 -3.69
N VAL A 83 -2.81 2.48 -3.86
CA VAL A 83 -3.26 3.10 -5.10
C VAL A 83 -3.93 4.43 -4.86
N ASN A 84 -3.40 5.44 -5.52
CA ASN A 84 -3.92 6.80 -5.52
C ASN A 84 -4.62 7.09 -6.85
N GLU A 85 -5.73 7.81 -6.78
CA GLU A 85 -6.36 8.43 -7.94
C GLU A 85 -5.85 9.87 -8.06
N VAL A 86 -5.47 10.27 -9.27
CA VAL A 86 -5.11 11.64 -9.63
C VAL A 86 -6.35 12.33 -10.16
N THR A 87 -6.85 13.31 -9.41
CA THR A 87 -8.04 14.08 -9.80
C THR A 87 -7.73 15.10 -10.89
N PHE A 88 -8.76 15.70 -11.49
CA PHE A 88 -8.60 16.79 -12.45
C PHE A 88 -7.90 18.03 -11.86
N SER A 89 -7.99 18.24 -10.52
CA SER A 89 -7.27 19.30 -9.82
C SER A 89 -5.82 18.95 -9.48
N ASN A 90 -5.29 17.82 -9.98
CA ASN A 90 -3.96 17.26 -9.62
C ASN A 90 -3.80 16.97 -8.12
N GLU A 91 -4.88 16.58 -7.45
CA GLU A 91 -4.82 16.09 -6.08
C GLU A 91 -4.69 14.56 -6.09
N TYR A 92 -3.90 14.04 -5.16
CA TYR A 92 -3.73 12.61 -4.96
C TYR A 92 -4.66 12.12 -3.86
N ARG A 93 -5.64 11.29 -4.22
CA ARG A 93 -6.55 10.67 -3.27
C ARG A 93 -6.27 9.17 -3.17
N ARG A 94 -5.99 8.67 -1.96
CA ARG A 94 -5.86 7.23 -1.74
C ARG A 94 -7.22 6.55 -1.90
N ILE A 95 -7.34 5.63 -2.87
CA ILE A 95 -8.57 4.88 -3.12
C ILE A 95 -8.49 3.43 -2.67
N PHE A 96 -7.28 2.86 -2.60
CA PHE A 96 -7.09 1.48 -2.18
C PHE A 96 -5.77 1.29 -1.45
N THR A 97 -5.80 0.48 -0.39
CA THR A 97 -4.63 -0.04 0.31
C THR A 97 -4.93 -1.45 0.77
N GLY A 98 -4.19 -2.43 0.31
CA GLY A 98 -4.49 -3.81 0.68
C GLY A 98 -3.65 -4.85 -0.02
N TRP A 99 -3.92 -6.09 0.37
CA TRP A 99 -3.32 -7.28 -0.23
C TRP A 99 -4.09 -7.68 -1.48
N MET A 100 -3.36 -7.98 -2.56
CA MET A 100 -3.86 -8.56 -3.79
C MET A 100 -3.36 -9.98 -3.95
N PHE A 101 -4.14 -10.83 -4.63
CA PHE A 101 -3.84 -12.23 -4.85
C PHE A 101 -3.93 -12.55 -6.34
N ALA A 102 -2.82 -13.02 -6.91
CA ALA A 102 -2.77 -13.38 -8.32
C ALA A 102 -3.69 -14.55 -8.69
N SER A 103 -3.87 -15.50 -7.77
CA SER A 103 -4.74 -16.66 -7.99
C SER A 103 -6.23 -16.37 -7.76
N SER A 104 -6.57 -15.20 -7.20
CA SER A 104 -7.95 -14.82 -6.90
C SER A 104 -8.11 -13.31 -7.04
N PRO A 105 -7.99 -12.78 -8.28
CA PRO A 105 -8.04 -11.35 -8.53
C PRO A 105 -9.37 -10.73 -8.08
N GLY A 106 -10.50 -11.45 -8.21
CA GLY A 106 -11.81 -10.94 -7.80
C GLY A 106 -12.01 -10.72 -6.30
N LEU A 107 -11.07 -11.13 -5.44
CA LEU A 107 -11.20 -10.97 -3.98
C LEU A 107 -10.71 -9.59 -3.51
N HIS A 108 -9.65 -9.09 -4.13
CA HIS A 108 -9.03 -7.80 -3.79
C HIS A 108 -8.39 -7.11 -5.01
N ALA A 109 -9.06 -7.12 -6.17
CA ALA A 109 -8.69 -6.25 -7.29
C ALA A 109 -9.13 -4.80 -7.03
N ILE A 110 -8.48 -3.87 -7.73
CA ILE A 110 -8.98 -2.49 -7.79
C ILE A 110 -10.08 -2.44 -8.82
N GLU A 111 -11.26 -2.08 -8.35
CA GLU A 111 -12.43 -1.81 -9.17
C GLU A 111 -12.65 -0.31 -9.21
N HIS A 112 -12.09 0.35 -10.21
CA HIS A 112 -12.35 1.76 -10.49
C HIS A 112 -13.46 1.88 -11.56
N PRO A 113 -14.27 2.96 -11.59
CA PRO A 113 -15.33 3.12 -12.59
C PRO A 113 -14.84 3.04 -14.04
N ILE A 114 -13.57 3.36 -14.27
CA ILE A 114 -12.93 3.40 -15.60
C ILE A 114 -11.87 2.29 -15.76
N TYR A 115 -11.23 1.85 -14.67
CA TYR A 115 -10.05 0.98 -14.73
C TYR A 115 -10.19 -0.21 -13.78
N ASP A 116 -9.80 -1.40 -14.20
CA ASP A 116 -9.59 -2.52 -13.28
C ASP A 116 -8.13 -2.89 -13.25
N ILE A 117 -7.59 -3.14 -12.06
CA ILE A 117 -6.19 -3.54 -11.92
C ILE A 117 -6.10 -4.70 -10.95
N TRP A 118 -5.39 -5.74 -11.38
CA TRP A 118 -5.11 -6.90 -10.56
C TRP A 118 -3.64 -7.32 -10.69
N LEU A 119 -3.16 -8.01 -9.64
CA LEU A 119 -1.85 -8.65 -9.65
C LEU A 119 -1.91 -9.91 -10.51
N THR A 120 -0.90 -10.13 -11.33
CA THR A 120 -0.76 -11.36 -12.13
C THR A 120 0.42 -12.21 -11.63
N ASP A 121 1.55 -11.59 -11.29
CA ASP A 121 2.71 -12.33 -10.80
C ASP A 121 3.71 -11.46 -10.01
N CYS A 122 4.65 -12.10 -9.31
CA CYS A 122 5.81 -11.47 -8.69
C CYS A 122 7.10 -12.08 -9.28
N LYS A 123 8.06 -11.25 -9.68
CA LYS A 123 9.27 -11.69 -10.39
C LYS A 123 10.57 -11.19 -9.76
N GLY A 124 11.64 -11.96 -9.97
CA GLY A 124 13.01 -11.57 -9.65
C GLY A 124 13.48 -11.94 -8.23
N GLY A 125 12.63 -12.55 -7.43
CA GLY A 125 12.93 -12.97 -6.07
C GLY A 125 13.74 -14.25 -5.99
N LYS A 126 14.75 -14.25 -5.12
CA LYS A 126 15.57 -15.43 -4.79
C LYS A 126 15.56 -15.76 -3.30
N ASP A 127 15.03 -14.83 -2.50
CA ASP A 127 15.13 -14.86 -1.05
C ASP A 127 13.89 -15.54 -0.47
N VAL A 128 14.06 -16.79 -0.04
CA VAL A 128 13.05 -17.55 0.69
C VAL A 128 13.03 -17.07 2.14
N ILE A 129 11.98 -16.36 2.53
CA ILE A 129 11.68 -16.02 3.92
C ILE A 129 11.09 -17.29 4.57
N VAL A 130 11.95 -18.07 5.21
CA VAL A 130 11.53 -19.14 6.13
C VAL A 130 11.06 -18.46 7.40
N GLU A 131 9.75 -18.49 7.68
CA GLU A 131 9.19 -17.91 8.91
C GLU A 131 9.87 -18.56 10.14
N ALA A 132 10.82 -17.83 10.72
CA ALA A 132 11.52 -18.22 11.94
C ALA A 132 10.67 -17.80 13.14
N LYS A 133 10.07 -18.81 13.79
CA LYS A 133 9.77 -18.91 15.21
C LYS A 133 9.49 -17.57 15.92
N GLU A 134 8.21 -17.23 16.02
CA GLU A 134 7.72 -16.32 17.06
C GLU A 134 7.92 -17.01 18.42
N GLU A 135 8.95 -16.60 19.16
CA GLU A 135 9.17 -16.92 20.56
C GLU A 135 8.99 -15.64 21.38
N GLU A 136 7.79 -15.49 21.97
CA GLU A 136 7.45 -14.68 23.14
C GLU A 136 5.99 -15.03 23.50
N ALA A 137 5.55 -15.43 24.69
CA ALA A 137 6.14 -15.77 25.98
C ALA A 137 5.11 -16.65 26.72
N PRO A 138 5.46 -17.38 27.80
CA PRO A 138 4.49 -18.17 28.57
C PRO A 138 3.44 -17.25 29.22
N VAL A 139 2.18 -17.42 28.86
CA VAL A 139 1.05 -16.81 29.56
C VAL A 139 0.89 -17.54 30.90
N GLU A 140 1.38 -16.95 31.97
CA GLU A 140 1.14 -17.43 33.33
C GLU A 140 -0.33 -17.15 33.71
N PRO A 141 -1.10 -18.13 34.20
CA PRO A 141 -2.51 -17.92 34.52
C PRO A 141 -2.68 -17.15 35.83
N GLU A 142 -3.42 -16.05 35.77
CA GLU A 142 -3.92 -15.36 36.97
C GLU A 142 -4.81 -16.29 37.80
N LEU A 143 -4.57 -16.37 39.12
CA LEU A 143 -5.57 -16.04 40.17
C LEU A 143 -4.98 -16.27 41.59
N LYS A 144 -4.82 -15.19 42.36
CA LYS A 144 -5.26 -15.08 43.76
C LYS A 144 -5.04 -13.66 44.28
N GLY A 145 -6.13 -13.05 44.72
CA GLY A 145 -6.24 -11.62 44.94
C GLY A 145 -5.66 -11.09 46.24
N SER A 146 -5.82 -9.78 46.40
CA SER A 146 -6.00 -9.14 47.70
C SER A 146 -6.58 -7.75 47.48
N LEU A 147 -7.78 -7.54 48.00
CA LEU A 147 -8.37 -6.22 48.25
C LEU A 147 -7.43 -5.41 49.13
N ASN A 148 -6.97 -4.25 48.66
CA ASN A 148 -6.58 -3.15 49.54
C ASN A 148 -6.92 -1.80 48.91
N LYS A 149 -7.75 -1.05 49.63
CA LYS A 149 -8.22 0.32 49.39
C LYS A 149 -7.05 1.32 49.42
N PRO A 150 -7.11 2.37 48.60
CA PRO A 150 -6.75 3.71 49.10
C PRO A 150 -7.91 4.71 49.03
N THR A 151 -7.91 5.55 50.05
CA THR A 151 -8.77 6.69 50.39
C THR A 151 -8.62 7.89 49.41
N PRO A 152 -9.49 8.92 49.48
CA PRO A 152 -9.81 9.81 48.37
C PRO A 152 -8.81 10.96 48.20
N SER A 153 -8.42 11.22 46.95
CA SER A 153 -7.75 12.46 46.57
C SER A 153 -8.80 13.55 46.33
N LYS A 154 -8.72 14.63 47.12
CA LYS A 154 -9.28 15.92 46.77
C LYS A 154 -8.48 16.44 45.58
N ASP A 155 -9.14 16.69 44.46
CA ASP A 155 -8.82 17.87 43.67
C ASP A 155 -10.10 18.47 43.11
N LYS A 156 -10.28 19.74 43.47
CA LYS A 156 -11.35 20.62 43.03
C LYS A 156 -10.91 21.26 41.72
N SER A 157 -11.91 21.69 40.94
CA SER A 157 -11.81 22.66 39.84
C SER A 157 -11.43 21.97 38.51
N ILE A 158 -12.15 22.07 37.40
CA ILE A 158 -12.79 23.23 36.78
C ILE A 158 -13.83 22.77 35.72
N LEU A 159 -15.01 23.42 35.73
CA LEU A 159 -16.01 23.64 34.66
C LEU A 159 -16.80 22.46 34.06
N ALA A 160 -18.02 22.30 34.56
CA ALA A 160 -19.14 21.65 33.88
C ALA A 160 -19.72 22.54 32.76
N PRO A 161 -20.23 21.98 31.64
CA PRO A 161 -21.00 22.75 30.67
C PRO A 161 -22.39 23.10 31.25
N ALA A 162 -22.75 24.38 31.11
CA ALA A 162 -24.00 24.96 31.58
C ALA A 162 -25.21 24.34 30.84
N LEU A 163 -26.19 23.85 31.61
CA LEU A 163 -27.52 23.50 31.13
C LEU A 163 -28.25 24.76 30.64
N ALA A 164 -28.71 24.75 29.38
CA ALA A 164 -29.73 25.68 28.93
C ALA A 164 -31.12 25.20 29.39
N ASN A 165 -31.85 26.10 30.04
CA ASN A 165 -33.20 25.90 30.56
C ASN A 165 -34.21 25.87 29.41
N ASN A 166 -34.35 24.71 28.73
CA ASN A 166 -35.54 24.26 27.97
C ASN A 166 -35.31 22.96 27.15
N GLY A 167 -34.51 22.01 27.63
CA GLY A 167 -34.55 20.61 27.15
C GLY A 167 -34.31 20.40 25.65
N ARG A 168 -33.53 21.27 24.99
CA ARG A 168 -33.07 21.05 23.61
C ARG A 168 -31.55 20.93 23.59
N ILE A 169 -31.07 19.87 22.94
CA ILE A 169 -29.66 19.61 22.67
C ILE A 169 -29.16 20.74 21.76
N ALA A 170 -28.19 21.53 22.21
CA ALA A 170 -27.49 22.46 21.33
C ALA A 170 -26.62 21.64 20.35
N PRO A 171 -26.62 21.93 19.05
CA PRO A 171 -25.64 21.34 18.15
C PRO A 171 -24.22 21.71 18.60
N PRO A 172 -23.21 20.83 18.35
CA PRO A 172 -21.83 21.11 18.71
C PRO A 172 -21.35 22.44 18.10
N PRO A 173 -20.47 23.21 18.77
CA PRO A 173 -19.84 24.36 18.14
C PRO A 173 -19.00 23.86 16.96
N GLU A 174 -19.25 24.40 15.76
CA GLU A 174 -18.39 24.13 14.62
C GLU A 174 -16.97 24.57 14.97
N LEU A 175 -16.03 23.62 14.94
CA LEU A 175 -14.61 23.94 14.96
C LEU A 175 -14.35 24.83 13.73
N GLY A 176 -14.15 26.12 14.00
CA GLY A 176 -13.77 27.09 13.00
C GLY A 176 -12.58 26.58 12.21
N VAL A 177 -12.78 26.39 10.91
CA VAL A 177 -11.67 26.25 9.97
C VAL A 177 -10.84 27.54 10.09
N PRO A 178 -9.52 27.47 10.32
CA PRO A 178 -8.70 28.67 10.21
C PRO A 178 -8.77 29.14 8.75
N VAL A 179 -9.48 30.24 8.52
CA VAL A 179 -9.44 30.98 7.25
C VAL A 179 -7.99 31.43 7.06
N GLN A 180 -7.26 30.75 6.17
CA GLN A 180 -5.95 31.21 5.75
C GLN A 180 -6.10 32.56 5.05
N ALA A 181 -5.40 33.56 5.60
CA ALA A 181 -5.35 34.91 5.07
C ALA A 181 -4.84 34.89 3.61
N PRO A 182 -5.31 35.81 2.74
CA PRO A 182 -4.88 35.85 1.35
C PRO A 182 -3.37 36.13 1.27
N VAL A 183 -2.65 35.23 0.61
CA VAL A 183 -1.24 35.40 0.28
C VAL A 183 -1.10 36.66 -0.59
N ALA A 184 -0.42 37.67 -0.05
CA ALA A 184 -0.06 38.88 -0.79
C ALA A 184 0.83 38.50 -1.98
N ARG A 185 0.42 38.91 -3.19
CA ARG A 185 1.26 38.79 -4.39
C ARG A 185 2.49 39.69 -4.23
N PRO A 186 3.71 39.21 -4.52
CA PRO A 186 4.86 40.08 -4.62
C PRO A 186 4.74 40.89 -5.93
N THR A 187 4.25 42.11 -5.82
CA THR A 187 4.42 43.15 -6.85
C THR A 187 5.90 43.51 -6.88
N ARG A 188 6.69 42.84 -7.73
CA ARG A 188 8.04 43.30 -8.03
C ARG A 188 7.96 44.29 -9.19
N SER A 189 7.79 45.54 -8.81
CA SER A 189 7.93 46.70 -9.68
C SER A 189 9.30 46.69 -10.36
N PHE A 190 9.26 46.73 -11.68
CA PHE A 190 9.96 47.68 -12.53
C PHE A 190 11.11 48.44 -11.85
N PHE A 191 12.35 48.05 -12.13
CA PHE A 191 13.48 48.97 -12.16
C PHE A 191 14.27 48.68 -13.44
N SER A 192 14.00 49.50 -14.45
CA SER A 192 14.92 49.78 -15.54
C SER A 192 16.07 50.61 -14.99
N ILE A 193 17.28 50.06 -14.95
CA ILE A 193 18.53 50.83 -14.79
C ILE A 193 19.61 50.15 -15.64
N PHE A 194 19.97 50.82 -16.75
CA PHE A 194 21.27 50.85 -17.45
C PHE A 194 21.87 49.49 -17.88
N GLY A 195 22.18 49.21 -19.15
CA GLY A 195 22.86 50.07 -20.12
C GLY A 195 24.19 49.41 -20.49
N GLY A 196 24.34 49.00 -21.76
CA GLY A 196 25.58 48.46 -22.35
C GLY A 196 25.62 46.93 -22.40
N GLY A 197 25.98 46.26 -23.49
CA GLY A 197 26.51 46.67 -24.78
C GLY A 197 27.13 45.42 -25.44
N GLY A 198 27.04 45.34 -26.77
CA GLY A 198 28.03 44.64 -27.61
C GLY A 198 27.83 43.14 -27.91
N GLY A 199 27.83 42.84 -29.22
CA GLY A 199 28.16 41.53 -29.81
C GLY A 199 26.94 40.62 -30.05
N GLY A 200 26.49 40.30 -31.27
CA GLY A 200 27.25 40.04 -32.49
C GLY A 200 27.48 38.52 -32.62
N GLY A 201 26.50 37.79 -33.15
CA GLY A 201 26.62 36.34 -33.39
C GLY A 201 25.40 35.78 -34.15
N ALA A 202 25.58 35.55 -35.45
CA ALA A 202 24.59 34.98 -36.37
C ALA A 202 24.39 33.46 -36.16
N PRO A 203 23.27 32.88 -36.65
CA PRO A 203 22.86 31.51 -36.35
C PRO A 203 23.56 30.44 -37.22
N GLY A 204 24.09 29.40 -36.58
CA GLY A 204 24.52 28.16 -37.23
C GLY A 204 23.35 27.20 -37.44
N ALA A 205 23.15 26.77 -38.68
CA ALA A 205 22.14 25.82 -39.12
C ALA A 205 22.36 24.38 -38.59
N PRO A 206 21.32 23.53 -38.54
CA PRO A 206 21.41 22.15 -38.07
C PRO A 206 22.04 21.23 -39.13
N LEU A 207 23.01 20.40 -38.70
CA LEU A 207 23.48 19.28 -39.49
C LEU A 207 22.44 18.15 -39.46
N ALA A 208 21.87 17.88 -40.64
CA ALA A 208 21.14 16.67 -40.93
C ALA A 208 22.08 15.45 -40.90
N ILE A 209 21.68 14.39 -40.22
CA ILE A 209 22.31 13.07 -40.31
C ILE A 209 21.32 12.17 -41.07
N GLU A 210 21.79 11.64 -42.21
CA GLU A 210 21.10 10.73 -43.13
C GLU A 210 20.59 9.44 -42.46
N PRO A 211 19.50 8.85 -42.99
CA PRO A 211 19.07 7.50 -42.65
C PRO A 211 19.95 6.47 -43.38
N ARG A 212 20.50 5.51 -42.63
CA ARG A 212 21.30 4.42 -43.20
C ARG A 212 20.38 3.35 -43.80
N GLU A 213 20.30 3.33 -45.12
CA GLU A 213 19.71 2.27 -45.93
C GLU A 213 20.53 0.97 -45.84
N GLY A 214 19.82 -0.16 -45.75
CA GLY A 214 20.16 -1.43 -46.39
C GLY A 214 21.34 -2.25 -45.86
N ASN A 215 21.04 -3.39 -45.21
CA ASN A 215 21.76 -4.61 -45.54
C ASN A 215 20.81 -5.81 -45.65
N SER A 216 20.76 -6.33 -46.87
CA SER A 216 20.07 -7.52 -47.33
C SER A 216 21.09 -8.65 -47.42
N GLY A 217 20.74 -9.83 -46.90
CA GLY A 217 21.33 -11.11 -47.31
C GLY A 217 22.34 -11.75 -46.36
N ARG A 218 21.93 -12.80 -45.64
CA ARG A 218 22.25 -14.19 -45.97
C ARG A 218 21.45 -15.16 -45.13
#